data_AF-A0A8H7LBA6-F1
#
_entry.id   AF-A0A8H7LBA6-F1
#
_cell.length_a   1.000
_cell.length_b   1.000
_cell.length_c   1.000
_cell.angle_alpha   90.00
_cell.angle_beta   90.00
_cell.angle_gamma   90.00
#
_symmetry.space_group_name_H-M   'P 1'
#
loop_
_entity.id
_entity.type
_entity.pdbx_description
1 polymer ?
#
loop_
_entity_poly.entity_id
_entity_poly.type
_entity_poly.pdbx_seq_one_letter_code
_entity_poly.pdbx_strand_id
1 'polypeptide(L)'
;MMHSPLRHQIESAEKLVESGTFKSALINDNKADNEENAIGNSTAIHAGDPASQPPIKEESPGKDETCSDDFLTTIFENLEPYIDTYEVYKQLVGSGFTPSQADEIINLLIFQLNSKLTKLLTIYSQLYELENERYLFESAQQELHVDITRNREQHINDAINQINAMERDYGIISDELNNHFIQMKNDIQVAINDQKSENTLMSKRIMLRMQETNHKITTELNMAMRLEIESLRWHLSRWGLIAILMSIITASAGFYIFRSRHQKQLSQKNEFVPLVIYEPSEFDEDDYHADLDPNAL
;
A
#
# COMPACT_ATOMS: atom_id res chain seq x y z
N MET A 1 3.19 -42.36 -32.33
CA MET A 1 3.42 -41.04 -31.70
C MET A 1 2.15 -40.23 -31.85
N MET A 2 1.51 -39.81 -30.75
CA MET A 2 0.32 -38.95 -30.78
C MET A 2 0.68 -37.66 -30.01
N HIS A 3 0.68 -36.52 -30.70
CA HIS A 3 0.92 -35.23 -30.07
C HIS A 3 -0.37 -34.73 -29.42
N SER A 4 -0.29 -34.32 -28.14
CA SER A 4 -1.44 -33.79 -27.40
C SER A 4 -1.72 -32.33 -27.80
N PRO A 5 -2.99 -31.94 -28.04
CA PRO A 5 -3.35 -30.59 -28.47
C PRO A 5 -3.19 -29.51 -27.38
N LEU A 6 -2.95 -29.90 -26.12
CA LEU A 6 -2.93 -28.97 -24.98
C LEU A 6 -1.79 -27.94 -25.02
N ARG A 7 -0.64 -28.23 -25.65
CA ARG A 7 0.48 -27.26 -25.71
C ARG A 7 0.13 -25.99 -26.48
N HIS A 8 -0.67 -26.09 -27.55
CA HIS A 8 -0.93 -24.96 -28.43
C HIS A 8 -1.87 -23.91 -27.82
N GLN A 9 -2.69 -24.29 -26.83
CA GLN A 9 -3.55 -23.34 -26.10
C GLN A 9 -2.77 -22.57 -25.03
N ILE A 10 -1.79 -23.19 -24.36
CA ILE A 10 -0.96 -22.53 -23.34
C ILE A 10 -0.12 -21.41 -23.98
N GLU A 11 0.55 -21.70 -25.10
CA GLU A 11 1.33 -20.72 -25.87
C GLU A 11 0.46 -19.57 -26.43
N SER A 12 -0.82 -19.84 -26.69
CA SER A 12 -1.78 -18.81 -27.11
C SER A 12 -2.24 -17.92 -25.95
N ALA A 13 -2.37 -18.47 -24.74
CA ALA A 13 -2.74 -17.72 -23.54
C ALA A 13 -1.59 -16.82 -23.05
N GLU A 14 -0.36 -17.32 -23.06
CA GLU A 14 0.85 -16.57 -22.67
C GLU A 14 1.01 -15.30 -23.53
N LYS A 15 0.76 -15.41 -24.84
CA LYS A 15 0.80 -14.30 -25.80
C LYS A 15 -0.32 -13.25 -25.64
N LEU A 16 -1.39 -13.59 -24.91
CA LEU A 16 -2.49 -12.66 -24.58
C LEU A 16 -2.24 -11.91 -23.25
N VAL A 17 -1.29 -12.35 -22.43
CA VAL A 17 -0.87 -11.62 -21.21
C VAL A 17 0.10 -10.49 -21.54
N GLU A 18 0.95 -10.66 -22.57
CA GLU A 18 1.93 -9.65 -23.00
C GLU A 18 1.28 -8.41 -23.65
N SER A 19 0.12 -8.57 -24.31
CA SER A 19 -0.64 -7.48 -24.93
C SER A 19 -1.63 -6.82 -23.95
N GLY A 20 -1.09 -6.09 -22.96
CA GLY A 20 -1.80 -5.54 -21.80
C GLY A 20 -3.05 -4.68 -22.07
N THR A 21 -4.19 -5.34 -22.29
CA THR A 21 -5.47 -4.72 -22.73
C THR A 21 -6.66 -5.08 -21.83
N PHE A 22 -6.42 -5.70 -20.67
CA PHE A 22 -7.50 -6.30 -19.84
C PHE A 22 -8.33 -5.29 -19.00
N LYS A 23 -7.93 -4.02 -18.90
CA LYS A 23 -8.49 -3.08 -17.89
C LYS A 23 -9.74 -2.29 -18.30
N SER A 24 -10.40 -2.62 -19.42
CA SER A 24 -11.54 -1.84 -19.95
C SER A 24 -12.86 -2.62 -20.11
N ALA A 25 -12.92 -3.90 -19.74
CA ALA A 25 -14.06 -4.78 -20.05
C ALA A 25 -14.99 -5.10 -18.86
N LEU A 26 -14.75 -4.52 -17.67
CA LEU A 26 -15.49 -4.82 -16.43
C LEU A 26 -16.11 -3.58 -15.75
N ILE A 27 -16.19 -2.44 -16.46
CA ILE A 27 -16.76 -1.19 -15.92
C ILE A 27 -17.77 -0.60 -16.92
N ASN A 28 -18.79 -1.40 -17.26
CA ASN A 28 -20.12 -0.96 -17.70
C ASN A 28 -21.02 -2.18 -17.92
N ASP A 29 -21.79 -2.55 -16.90
CA ASP A 29 -23.18 -2.97 -17.07
C ASP A 29 -23.86 -3.09 -15.69
N ASN A 30 -24.75 -2.13 -15.41
CA ASN A 30 -25.94 -2.15 -14.55
C ASN A 30 -26.23 -0.73 -14.02
N LYS A 31 -27.05 0.02 -14.76
CA LYS A 31 -27.69 1.26 -14.29
C LYS A 31 -29.16 1.27 -14.69
N ALA A 32 -29.97 0.58 -13.90
CA ALA A 32 -31.42 0.67 -13.83
C ALA A 32 -31.87 -0.13 -12.59
N ASP A 33 -32.82 0.27 -11.75
CA ASP A 33 -33.38 1.60 -11.48
C ASP A 33 -33.66 1.63 -9.96
N ASN A 34 -33.54 2.77 -9.27
CA ASN A 34 -33.68 2.78 -7.81
C ASN A 34 -34.05 4.16 -7.24
N GLU A 35 -35.35 4.44 -7.13
CA GLU A 35 -35.88 5.49 -6.23
C GLU A 35 -37.33 5.17 -5.83
N GLU A 36 -37.77 5.70 -4.68
CA GLU A 36 -39.14 5.68 -4.14
C GLU A 36 -39.80 4.29 -3.82
N ASN A 37 -39.55 3.79 -2.61
CA ASN A 37 -40.58 3.95 -1.57
C ASN A 37 -40.01 3.87 -0.14
N ALA A 38 -40.77 4.35 0.85
CA ALA A 38 -40.32 4.49 2.23
C ALA A 38 -41.35 3.95 3.25
N ILE A 39 -40.85 3.27 4.28
CA ILE A 39 -41.49 3.02 5.58
C ILE A 39 -42.82 2.24 5.50
N GLY A 40 -42.70 0.90 5.46
CA GLY A 40 -43.79 -0.06 5.71
C GLY A 40 -43.52 -0.87 6.98
N ASN A 41 -44.49 -0.85 7.89
CA ASN A 41 -44.51 -1.53 9.20
C ASN A 41 -44.40 -3.06 9.16
N SER A 42 -43.88 -3.66 10.24
CA SER A 42 -43.83 -5.11 10.45
C SER A 42 -45.22 -5.75 10.54
N THR A 43 -45.47 -6.87 9.84
CA THR A 43 -46.13 -8.11 10.36
C THR A 43 -46.41 -9.14 9.26
N ALA A 44 -46.00 -10.40 9.51
CA ALA A 44 -46.45 -11.68 8.95
C ALA A 44 -46.78 -11.85 7.43
N ILE A 45 -45.87 -12.55 6.72
CA ILE A 45 -46.18 -13.63 5.76
C ILE A 45 -45.12 -14.73 6.04
N HIS A 46 -45.44 -15.81 6.74
CA HIS A 46 -45.89 -17.10 6.19
C HIS A 46 -44.90 -17.73 5.17
N ALA A 47 -43.87 -18.41 5.69
CA ALA A 47 -43.20 -19.47 4.95
C ALA A 47 -44.09 -20.73 4.92
N GLY A 48 -43.91 -21.58 3.91
CA GLY A 48 -44.67 -22.82 3.74
C GLY A 48 -44.19 -23.95 4.65
N ASP A 49 -45.12 -24.72 5.19
CA ASP A 49 -44.88 -25.81 6.13
C ASP A 49 -44.94 -27.20 5.45
N PRO A 50 -43.94 -28.08 5.65
CA PRO A 50 -44.04 -29.51 5.36
C PRO A 50 -44.00 -30.43 6.60
N ALA A 51 -44.21 -29.91 7.82
CA ALA A 51 -44.29 -30.69 9.06
C ALA A 51 -45.72 -31.21 9.34
N SER A 52 -46.28 -31.96 8.38
CA SER A 52 -47.62 -32.56 8.49
C SER A 52 -47.59 -34.09 8.34
N GLN A 53 -47.10 -34.76 9.38
CA GLN A 53 -47.41 -36.17 9.69
C GLN A 53 -47.92 -36.28 11.14
N PRO A 54 -48.74 -37.30 11.46
CA PRO A 54 -49.63 -37.27 12.62
C PRO A 54 -48.90 -37.32 13.97
N PRO A 55 -49.56 -36.89 15.07
CA PRO A 55 -48.96 -36.90 16.40
C PRO A 55 -48.67 -38.34 16.87
N ILE A 56 -47.40 -38.72 16.78
CA ILE A 56 -46.84 -39.80 17.60
C ILE A 56 -46.94 -39.32 19.03
N LYS A 57 -47.63 -40.08 19.88
CA LYS A 57 -47.85 -39.71 21.28
C LYS A 57 -46.52 -39.69 22.02
N GLU A 58 -46.38 -38.75 22.95
CA GLU A 58 -45.45 -38.90 24.07
C GLU A 58 -45.95 -40.04 24.97
N GLU A 59 -45.50 -41.26 24.70
CA GLU A 59 -45.57 -42.37 25.63
C GLU A 59 -44.16 -42.95 25.77
N SER A 60 -43.41 -42.39 26.71
CA SER A 60 -42.10 -42.93 27.08
C SER A 60 -42.30 -44.32 27.69
N PRO A 61 -41.68 -45.39 27.14
CA PRO A 61 -41.55 -46.65 27.85
C PRO A 61 -40.55 -46.44 28.99
N GLY A 62 -41.08 -45.99 30.12
CA GLY A 62 -40.29 -45.75 31.32
C GLY A 62 -39.85 -47.05 31.97
N LYS A 63 -38.65 -47.53 31.65
CA LYS A 63 -37.94 -48.60 32.36
C LYS A 63 -38.73 -49.91 32.57
N ASP A 64 -39.29 -50.45 31.50
CA ASP A 64 -39.59 -51.88 31.48
C ASP A 64 -38.36 -52.65 30.99
N GLU A 65 -37.56 -53.13 31.95
CA GLU A 65 -36.59 -54.22 31.75
C GLU A 65 -37.35 -55.55 31.62
N THR A 66 -38.39 -55.59 30.78
CA THR A 66 -39.16 -56.80 30.49
C THR A 66 -38.29 -57.77 29.71
N CYS A 67 -37.80 -58.77 30.44
CA CYS A 67 -37.02 -59.88 29.92
C CYS A 67 -37.73 -60.49 28.70
N SER A 68 -37.02 -60.60 27.57
CA SER A 68 -37.60 -61.08 26.31
C SER A 68 -38.18 -62.50 26.41
N ASP A 69 -37.70 -63.27 27.39
CA ASP A 69 -38.19 -64.58 27.80
C ASP A 69 -39.72 -64.58 28.06
N ASP A 70 -40.29 -63.53 28.68
CA ASP A 70 -41.73 -63.45 29.02
C ASP A 70 -42.63 -63.40 27.77
N PHE A 71 -42.21 -62.74 26.70
CA PHE A 71 -43.00 -62.72 25.46
C PHE A 71 -42.96 -64.07 24.76
N LEU A 72 -41.83 -64.77 24.81
CA LEU A 72 -41.69 -66.08 24.15
C LEU A 72 -42.28 -67.23 24.97
N THR A 73 -42.42 -67.12 26.30
CA THR A 73 -43.17 -68.10 27.11
C THR A 73 -44.68 -67.91 26.98
N THR A 74 -45.20 -66.67 27.08
CA THR A 74 -46.63 -66.40 27.09
C THR A 74 -47.36 -66.76 25.78
N ILE A 75 -46.66 -66.78 24.63
CA ILE A 75 -47.18 -67.29 23.35
C ILE A 75 -47.58 -68.79 23.44
N PHE A 76 -46.91 -69.59 24.29
CA PHE A 76 -47.09 -71.04 24.34
C PHE A 76 -47.81 -71.56 25.59
N GLU A 77 -47.89 -70.79 26.68
CA GLU A 77 -48.72 -71.16 27.85
C GLU A 77 -50.22 -71.25 27.53
N ASN A 78 -50.67 -70.58 26.46
CA ASN A 78 -52.07 -70.58 26.00
C ASN A 78 -52.33 -71.51 24.80
N LEU A 79 -51.39 -72.41 24.47
CA LEU A 79 -51.55 -73.31 23.32
C LEU A 79 -52.43 -74.52 23.69
N GLU A 80 -53.54 -74.71 22.98
CA GLU A 80 -54.34 -75.94 23.09
C GLU A 80 -53.48 -77.19 22.78
N PRO A 81 -53.82 -78.37 23.34
CA PRO A 81 -53.09 -79.61 23.07
C PRO A 81 -53.01 -79.92 21.56
N TYR A 82 -51.83 -79.67 20.97
CA TYR A 82 -51.60 -79.75 19.51
C TYR A 82 -51.99 -81.10 18.87
N ILE A 83 -52.05 -82.17 19.67
CA ILE A 83 -52.51 -83.49 19.24
C ILE A 83 -53.46 -84.10 20.28
N ASP A 84 -54.72 -84.32 19.89
CA ASP A 84 -55.63 -85.18 20.66
C ASP A 84 -55.15 -86.63 20.56
N THR A 85 -54.47 -87.06 21.63
CA THR A 85 -53.89 -88.40 21.76
C THR A 85 -54.97 -89.50 21.72
N TYR A 86 -56.19 -89.18 22.16
CA TYR A 86 -57.28 -90.12 22.33
C TYR A 86 -58.09 -90.33 21.03
N GLU A 87 -58.36 -89.27 20.28
CA GLU A 87 -58.94 -89.39 18.93
C GLU A 87 -57.98 -90.07 17.95
N VAL A 88 -56.68 -89.76 17.99
CA VAL A 88 -55.68 -90.48 17.18
C VAL A 88 -55.64 -91.97 17.56
N TYR A 89 -55.66 -92.30 18.84
CA TYR A 89 -55.73 -93.70 19.31
C TYR A 89 -56.98 -94.43 18.80
N LYS A 90 -58.17 -93.80 18.85
CA LYS A 90 -59.40 -94.35 18.28
C LYS A 90 -59.28 -94.62 16.78
N GLN A 91 -58.68 -93.71 16.01
CA GLN A 91 -58.52 -93.86 14.57
C GLN A 91 -57.54 -95.00 14.20
N LEU A 92 -56.47 -95.19 14.97
CA LEU A 92 -55.54 -96.32 14.76
C LEU A 92 -56.19 -97.65 15.13
N VAL A 93 -56.88 -97.76 16.27
CA VAL A 93 -57.61 -98.99 16.64
C VAL A 93 -58.74 -99.28 15.66
N GLY A 94 -59.47 -98.25 15.20
CA GLY A 94 -60.53 -98.36 14.21
C GLY A 94 -60.07 -98.73 12.79
N SER A 95 -58.79 -98.51 12.46
CA SER A 95 -58.17 -98.96 11.21
C SER A 95 -57.46 -100.31 11.32
N GLY A 96 -57.58 -101.00 12.46
CA GLY A 96 -57.14 -102.39 12.65
C GLY A 96 -55.75 -102.57 13.25
N PHE A 97 -55.10 -101.50 13.72
CA PHE A 97 -53.85 -101.63 14.49
C PHE A 97 -54.14 -102.19 15.89
N THR A 98 -53.20 -102.98 16.43
CA THR A 98 -53.34 -103.46 17.82
C THR A 98 -53.14 -102.30 18.82
N PRO A 99 -53.75 -102.35 20.02
CA PRO A 99 -53.59 -101.30 21.05
C PRO A 99 -52.14 -100.92 21.34
N SER A 100 -51.23 -101.90 21.42
CA SER A 100 -49.81 -101.67 21.67
C SER A 100 -49.10 -100.96 20.51
N GLN A 101 -49.47 -101.26 19.27
CA GLN A 101 -48.91 -100.59 18.09
C GLN A 101 -49.46 -99.16 17.95
N ALA A 102 -50.73 -98.95 18.30
CA ALA A 102 -51.33 -97.62 18.30
C ALA A 102 -50.61 -96.68 19.29
N ASP A 103 -50.39 -97.15 20.52
CA ASP A 103 -49.64 -96.41 21.54
C ASP A 103 -48.18 -96.15 21.12
N GLU A 104 -47.47 -97.15 20.58
CA GLU A 104 -46.07 -96.97 20.15
C GLU A 104 -45.93 -95.98 18.97
N ILE A 105 -46.86 -96.00 18.00
CA ILE A 105 -46.91 -95.01 16.90
C ILE A 105 -47.20 -93.61 17.43
N ILE A 106 -48.10 -93.48 18.42
CA ILE A 106 -48.44 -92.20 19.05
C ILE A 106 -47.25 -91.62 19.82
N ASN A 107 -46.55 -92.44 20.61
CA ASN A 107 -45.35 -92.01 21.33
C ASN A 107 -44.23 -91.58 20.35
N LEU A 108 -44.04 -92.29 19.24
CA LEU A 108 -43.10 -91.89 18.18
C LEU A 108 -43.49 -90.55 17.54
N LEU A 109 -44.79 -90.36 17.25
CA LEU A 109 -45.33 -89.12 16.69
C LEU A 109 -45.15 -87.93 17.64
N ILE A 110 -45.43 -88.11 18.94
CA ILE A 110 -45.22 -87.10 19.99
C ILE A 110 -43.73 -86.74 20.10
N PHE A 111 -42.83 -87.73 20.08
CA PHE A 111 -41.39 -87.48 20.12
C PHE A 111 -40.90 -86.71 18.88
N GLN A 112 -41.33 -87.13 17.68
CA GLN A 112 -40.95 -86.48 16.43
C GLN A 112 -41.52 -85.06 16.33
N LEU A 113 -42.76 -84.84 16.78
CA LEU A 113 -43.40 -83.53 16.85
C LEU A 113 -42.62 -82.58 17.77
N ASN A 114 -42.36 -82.98 19.02
CA ASN A 114 -41.58 -82.17 19.97
C ASN A 114 -40.19 -81.83 19.40
N SER A 115 -39.48 -82.81 18.83
CA SER A 115 -38.16 -82.60 18.19
C SER A 115 -38.18 -81.64 17.00
N LYS A 116 -39.34 -81.42 16.36
CA LYS A 116 -39.54 -80.40 15.31
C LYS A 116 -39.96 -79.05 15.92
N LEU A 117 -40.86 -79.05 16.90
CA LEU A 117 -41.40 -77.85 17.52
C LEU A 117 -40.32 -77.08 18.30
N THR A 118 -39.49 -77.75 19.10
CA THR A 118 -38.34 -77.11 19.78
C THR A 118 -37.39 -76.43 18.79
N LYS A 119 -37.13 -77.07 17.64
CA LYS A 119 -36.27 -76.50 16.58
C LYS A 119 -36.90 -75.29 15.90
N LEU A 120 -38.21 -75.35 15.66
CA LEU A 120 -38.96 -74.23 15.08
C LEU A 120 -38.97 -73.03 16.04
N LEU A 121 -39.19 -73.28 17.34
CA LEU A 121 -39.12 -72.26 18.40
C LEU A 121 -37.74 -71.57 18.43
N THR A 122 -36.64 -72.34 18.46
CA THR A 122 -35.29 -71.74 18.45
C THR A 122 -35.00 -70.90 17.20
N ILE A 123 -35.55 -71.29 16.03
CA ILE A 123 -35.38 -70.53 14.79
C ILE A 123 -36.22 -69.24 14.81
N TYR A 124 -37.44 -69.27 15.36
CA TYR A 124 -38.28 -68.07 15.47
C TYR A 124 -37.77 -67.08 16.53
N SER A 125 -37.23 -67.57 17.66
CA SER A 125 -36.54 -66.75 18.67
C SER A 125 -35.39 -65.97 18.02
N GLN A 126 -34.46 -66.70 17.38
CA GLN A 126 -33.29 -66.12 16.70
C GLN A 126 -33.67 -65.16 15.57
N LEU A 127 -34.77 -65.41 14.85
CA LEU A 127 -35.26 -64.51 13.81
C LEU A 127 -35.83 -63.21 14.39
N TYR A 128 -36.54 -63.28 15.53
CA TYR A 128 -37.09 -62.11 16.21
C TYR A 128 -35.98 -61.28 16.89
N GLU A 129 -35.02 -61.94 17.53
CA GLU A 129 -33.81 -61.32 18.10
C GLU A 129 -33.03 -60.56 17.01
N LEU A 130 -32.73 -61.22 15.88
CA LEU A 130 -32.03 -60.63 14.73
C LEU A 130 -32.78 -59.43 14.13
N GLU A 131 -34.11 -59.50 14.05
CA GLU A 131 -34.94 -58.41 13.52
C GLU A 131 -34.97 -57.20 14.48
N ASN A 132 -35.03 -57.44 15.80
CA ASN A 132 -34.91 -56.38 16.80
C ASN A 132 -33.52 -55.73 16.81
N GLU A 133 -32.44 -56.52 16.73
CA GLU A 133 -31.08 -56.01 16.57
C GLU A 133 -30.93 -55.19 15.26
N ARG A 134 -31.57 -55.63 14.17
CA ARG A 134 -31.58 -54.91 12.89
C ARG A 134 -32.23 -53.53 13.02
N TYR A 135 -33.41 -53.43 13.66
CA TYR A 135 -34.06 -52.14 13.88
C TYR A 135 -33.24 -51.20 14.76
N LEU A 136 -32.61 -51.73 15.82
CA LEU A 136 -31.71 -50.93 16.67
C LEU A 136 -30.48 -50.42 15.91
N PHE A 137 -29.89 -51.26 15.06
CA PHE A 137 -28.75 -50.89 14.21
C PHE A 137 -29.16 -49.86 13.12
N GLU A 138 -30.32 -50.03 12.49
CA GLU A 138 -30.84 -49.07 11.50
C GLU A 138 -31.12 -47.70 12.14
N SER A 139 -31.70 -47.69 13.35
CA SER A 139 -31.90 -46.47 14.14
C SER A 139 -30.58 -45.77 14.47
N ALA A 140 -29.58 -46.50 14.98
CA ALA A 140 -28.26 -45.96 15.29
C ALA A 140 -27.49 -45.50 14.04
N GLN A 141 -27.65 -46.18 12.90
CA GLN A 141 -27.08 -45.77 11.62
C GLN A 141 -27.71 -44.45 11.12
N GLN A 142 -29.04 -44.30 11.28
CA GLN A 142 -29.75 -43.08 10.87
C GLN A 142 -29.40 -41.89 11.78
N GLU A 143 -29.28 -42.12 13.09
CA GLU A 143 -28.79 -41.12 14.05
C GLU A 143 -27.36 -40.65 13.67
N LEU A 144 -26.43 -41.59 13.48
CA LEU A 144 -25.06 -41.30 13.05
C LEU A 144 -25.01 -40.59 11.69
N HIS A 145 -25.88 -40.93 10.74
CA HIS A 145 -25.97 -40.25 9.44
C HIS A 145 -26.45 -38.80 9.58
N VAL A 146 -27.45 -38.55 10.43
CA VAL A 146 -27.93 -37.20 10.75
C VAL A 146 -26.83 -36.39 11.43
N ASP A 147 -26.13 -36.94 12.41
CA ASP A 147 -25.05 -36.24 13.12
C ASP A 147 -23.84 -35.96 12.22
N ILE A 148 -23.43 -36.88 11.34
CA ILE A 148 -22.39 -36.63 10.33
C ILE A 148 -22.82 -35.53 9.36
N THR A 149 -24.09 -35.52 8.94
CA THR A 149 -24.63 -34.49 8.03
C THR A 149 -24.64 -33.12 8.71
N ARG A 150 -25.19 -33.04 9.93
CA ARG A 150 -25.23 -31.84 10.76
C ARG A 150 -23.85 -31.29 11.10
N ASN A 151 -22.89 -32.16 11.44
CA ASN A 151 -21.51 -31.77 11.70
C ASN A 151 -20.83 -31.19 10.43
N ARG A 152 -21.05 -31.80 9.27
CA ARG A 152 -20.56 -31.28 7.98
C ARG A 152 -21.18 -29.92 7.64
N GLU A 153 -22.50 -29.79 7.79
CA GLU A 153 -23.20 -28.52 7.59
C GLU A 153 -22.70 -27.43 8.54
N GLN A 154 -22.48 -27.74 9.82
CA GLN A 154 -21.87 -26.81 10.76
C GLN A 154 -20.47 -26.38 10.29
N HIS A 155 -19.58 -27.32 9.96
CA HIS A 155 -18.23 -26.99 9.49
C HIS A 155 -18.22 -26.19 8.18
N ILE A 156 -19.17 -26.43 7.27
CA ILE A 156 -19.34 -25.64 6.04
C ILE A 156 -19.81 -24.22 6.37
N ASN A 157 -20.79 -24.05 7.25
CA ASN A 157 -21.25 -22.72 7.70
C ASN A 157 -20.14 -21.96 8.45
N ASP A 158 -19.40 -22.62 9.34
CA ASP A 158 -18.26 -22.03 10.06
C ASP A 158 -17.15 -21.59 9.09
N ALA A 159 -16.87 -22.37 8.04
CA ALA A 159 -15.91 -22.01 6.99
C ALA A 159 -16.39 -20.83 6.14
N ILE A 160 -17.67 -20.81 5.73
CA ILE A 160 -18.27 -19.68 5.00
C ILE A 160 -18.22 -18.40 5.85
N ASN A 161 -18.53 -18.48 7.14
CA ASN A 161 -18.45 -17.35 8.06
C ASN A 161 -17.01 -16.81 8.19
N GLN A 162 -16.01 -17.69 8.24
CA GLN A 162 -14.59 -17.30 8.26
C GLN A 162 -14.15 -16.65 6.94
N ILE A 163 -14.59 -17.18 5.79
CA ILE A 163 -14.31 -16.59 4.47
C ILE A 163 -14.93 -15.19 4.36
N ASN A 164 -16.21 -15.03 4.72
CA ASN A 164 -16.92 -13.74 4.70
C ASN A 164 -16.26 -12.72 5.65
N ALA A 165 -15.79 -13.16 6.82
CA ALA A 165 -15.06 -12.30 7.76
C ALA A 165 -13.71 -11.84 7.15
N MET A 166 -12.95 -12.77 6.56
CA MET A 166 -11.66 -12.48 5.93
C MET A 166 -11.81 -11.57 4.69
N GLU A 167 -12.87 -11.74 3.89
CA GLU A 167 -13.16 -10.87 2.74
C GLU A 167 -13.49 -9.44 3.21
N ARG A 168 -14.31 -9.29 4.26
CA ARG A 168 -14.61 -8.00 4.89
C ARG A 168 -13.34 -7.33 5.44
N ASP A 169 -12.49 -8.06 6.15
CA ASP A 169 -11.24 -7.52 6.70
C ASP A 169 -10.24 -7.17 5.59
N TYR A 170 -10.14 -7.96 4.53
CA TYR A 170 -9.36 -7.64 3.33
C TYR A 170 -9.86 -6.36 2.64
N GLY A 171 -11.18 -6.20 2.51
CA GLY A 171 -11.80 -4.98 1.96
C GLY A 171 -11.44 -3.74 2.78
N ILE A 172 -11.57 -3.81 4.11
CA ILE A 172 -11.19 -2.72 5.03
C ILE A 172 -9.70 -2.36 4.88
N ILE A 173 -8.81 -3.36 4.87
CA ILE A 173 -7.36 -3.15 4.72
C ILE A 173 -7.03 -2.55 3.34
N SER A 174 -7.72 -2.97 2.29
CA SER A 174 -7.57 -2.42 0.93
C SER A 174 -7.99 -0.95 0.87
N ASP A 175 -9.13 -0.59 1.47
CA ASP A 175 -9.63 0.78 1.49
C ASP A 175 -8.78 1.69 2.39
N GLU A 176 -8.30 1.20 3.54
CA GLU A 176 -7.35 1.90 4.41
C GLU A 176 -6.02 2.16 3.67
N LEU A 177 -5.46 1.14 3.02
CA LEU A 177 -4.23 1.26 2.24
C LEU A 177 -4.38 2.24 1.07
N ASN A 178 -5.51 2.21 0.37
CA ASN A 178 -5.82 3.16 -0.70
C ASN A 178 -5.98 4.59 -0.15
N ASN A 179 -6.64 4.77 1.00
CA ASN A 179 -6.75 6.07 1.67
C ASN A 179 -5.38 6.61 2.09
N HIS A 180 -4.54 5.79 2.74
CA HIS A 180 -3.17 6.15 3.09
C HIS A 180 -2.30 6.46 1.86
N PHE A 181 -2.49 5.76 0.74
CA PHE A 181 -1.83 6.08 -0.53
C PHE A 181 -2.29 7.43 -1.11
N ILE A 182 -3.59 7.72 -1.08
CA ILE A 182 -4.16 9.01 -1.52
C ILE A 182 -3.66 10.15 -0.62
N GLN A 183 -3.64 9.95 0.70
CA GLN A 183 -3.13 10.90 1.68
C GLN A 183 -1.63 11.18 1.45
N MET A 184 -0.78 10.14 1.43
CA MET A 184 0.66 10.28 1.16
C MET A 184 0.92 10.97 -0.20
N LYS A 185 0.13 10.67 -1.23
CA LYS A 185 0.20 11.35 -2.53
C LYS A 185 -0.20 12.83 -2.45
N ASN A 186 -1.12 13.20 -1.56
CA ASN A 186 -1.47 14.59 -1.30
C ASN A 186 -0.33 15.29 -0.55
N ASP A 187 0.13 14.72 0.56
CA ASP A 187 1.21 15.24 1.40
C ASP A 187 2.51 15.47 0.59
N ILE A 188 2.86 14.54 -0.31
CA ILE A 188 3.99 14.70 -1.25
C ILE A 188 3.77 15.87 -2.21
N GLN A 189 2.56 16.06 -2.76
CA GLN A 189 2.26 17.20 -3.63
C GLN A 189 2.28 18.53 -2.86
N VAL A 190 1.81 18.55 -1.62
CA VAL A 190 1.89 19.73 -0.73
C VAL A 190 3.35 20.06 -0.44
N ALA A 191 4.17 19.08 -0.04
CA ALA A 191 5.59 19.28 0.25
C ALA A 191 6.39 19.74 -0.99
N ILE A 192 6.13 19.17 -2.17
CA ILE A 192 6.75 19.63 -3.43
C ILE A 192 6.32 21.05 -3.79
N ASN A 193 5.04 21.39 -3.60
CA ASN A 193 4.53 22.74 -3.85
C ASN A 193 5.13 23.75 -2.86
N ASP A 194 5.25 23.40 -1.58
CA ASP A 194 5.85 24.24 -0.55
C ASP A 194 7.34 24.47 -0.81
N GLN A 195 8.12 23.41 -1.06
CA GLN A 195 9.54 23.51 -1.45
C GLN A 195 9.75 24.37 -2.70
N LYS A 196 8.83 24.30 -3.68
CA LYS A 196 8.83 25.16 -4.87
C LYS A 196 8.46 26.61 -4.53
N SER A 197 7.54 26.81 -3.59
CA SER A 197 7.18 28.13 -3.06
C SER A 197 8.36 28.77 -2.33
N GLU A 198 9.03 28.04 -1.44
CA GLU A 198 10.23 28.46 -0.71
C GLU A 198 11.37 28.82 -1.65
N ASN A 199 11.68 27.98 -2.63
CA ASN A 199 12.70 28.29 -3.65
C ASN A 199 12.34 29.55 -4.44
N THR A 200 11.06 29.74 -4.78
CA THR A 200 10.59 30.95 -5.47
C THR A 200 10.71 32.19 -4.58
N LEU A 201 10.39 32.09 -3.29
CA LEU A 201 10.52 33.17 -2.29
C LEU A 201 11.98 33.50 -2.00
N MET A 202 12.86 32.49 -1.91
CA MET A 202 14.29 32.67 -1.70
C MET A 202 14.95 33.30 -2.93
N SER A 203 14.60 32.87 -4.14
CA SER A 203 15.02 33.52 -5.40
C SER A 203 14.57 34.99 -5.46
N LYS A 204 13.31 35.28 -5.15
CA LYS A 204 12.80 36.67 -5.03
C LYS A 204 13.55 37.47 -3.96
N ARG A 205 13.87 36.87 -2.80
CA ARG A 205 14.65 37.52 -1.72
C ARG A 205 16.08 37.84 -2.16
N ILE A 206 16.72 36.97 -2.93
CA ILE A 206 18.04 37.22 -3.53
C ILE A 206 17.95 38.36 -4.56
N MET A 207 16.95 38.34 -5.46
CA MET A 207 16.74 39.39 -6.45
C MET A 207 16.50 40.76 -5.80
N LEU A 208 15.68 40.83 -4.75
CA LEU A 208 15.44 42.08 -4.01
C LEU A 208 16.71 42.61 -3.34
N ARG A 209 17.52 41.75 -2.71
CA ARG A 209 18.83 42.15 -2.15
C ARG A 209 19.82 42.58 -3.22
N MET A 210 19.80 41.95 -4.40
CA MET A 210 20.63 42.37 -5.54
C MET A 210 20.20 43.74 -6.04
N GLN A 211 18.89 44.00 -6.15
CA GLN A 211 18.35 45.32 -6.51
C GLN A 211 18.68 46.39 -5.46
N GLU A 212 18.50 46.09 -4.18
CA GLU A 212 18.88 46.97 -3.06
C GLU A 212 20.37 47.30 -3.08
N THR A 213 21.23 46.29 -3.24
CA THR A 213 22.68 46.45 -3.32
C THR A 213 23.09 47.26 -4.55
N ASN A 214 22.50 46.99 -5.71
CA ASN A 214 22.76 47.74 -6.94
C ASN A 214 22.29 49.21 -6.84
N HIS A 215 21.11 49.44 -6.27
CA HIS A 215 20.62 50.79 -5.98
C HIS A 215 21.55 51.51 -5.00
N LYS A 216 21.99 50.85 -3.92
CA LYS A 216 22.95 51.40 -2.97
C LYS A 216 24.26 51.77 -3.68
N ILE A 217 24.90 50.83 -4.39
CA ILE A 217 26.13 51.10 -5.16
C ILE A 217 25.94 52.28 -6.13
N THR A 218 24.82 52.33 -6.85
CA THR A 218 24.51 53.42 -7.78
C THR A 218 24.38 54.77 -7.07
N THR A 219 23.68 54.83 -5.93
CA THR A 219 23.54 56.07 -5.15
C THR A 219 24.82 56.50 -4.46
N GLU A 220 25.57 55.58 -3.84
CA GLU A 220 26.87 55.86 -3.21
C GLU A 220 27.88 56.35 -4.28
N LEU A 221 27.90 55.74 -5.47
CA LEU A 221 28.76 56.16 -6.59
C LEU A 221 28.34 57.53 -7.15
N ASN A 222 27.03 57.81 -7.29
CA ASN A 222 26.55 59.11 -7.74
C ASN A 222 26.90 60.22 -6.72
N MET A 223 26.71 59.94 -5.43
CA MET A 223 27.10 60.83 -4.34
C MET A 223 28.61 61.04 -4.28
N ALA A 224 29.42 59.99 -4.44
CA ALA A 224 30.88 60.08 -4.47
C ALA A 224 31.37 60.91 -5.68
N MET A 225 30.87 60.64 -6.89
CA MET A 225 31.20 61.41 -8.09
C MET A 225 30.77 62.89 -7.95
N ARG A 226 29.59 63.16 -7.40
CA ARG A 226 29.11 64.51 -7.15
C ARG A 226 29.93 65.23 -6.07
N LEU A 227 30.37 64.52 -5.04
CA LEU A 227 31.28 65.02 -4.01
C LEU A 227 32.67 65.31 -4.56
N GLU A 228 33.20 64.45 -5.44
CA GLU A 228 34.48 64.64 -6.11
C GLU A 228 34.44 65.88 -7.02
N ILE A 229 33.42 66.02 -7.86
CA ILE A 229 33.18 67.21 -8.70
C ILE A 229 33.07 68.48 -7.85
N GLU A 230 32.35 68.43 -6.73
CA GLU A 230 32.23 69.57 -5.83
C GLU A 230 33.56 69.89 -5.15
N SER A 231 34.30 68.88 -4.67
CA SER A 231 35.65 69.08 -4.11
C SER A 231 36.60 69.71 -5.15
N LEU A 232 36.54 69.27 -6.41
CA LEU A 232 37.32 69.83 -7.50
C LEU A 232 36.95 71.30 -7.75
N ARG A 233 35.67 71.69 -7.59
CA ARG A 233 35.22 73.10 -7.64
C ARG A 233 35.76 73.92 -6.46
N TRP A 234 35.80 73.36 -5.24
CA TRP A 234 36.43 74.00 -4.08
C TRP A 234 37.95 74.15 -4.20
N HIS A 235 38.63 73.17 -4.79
CA HIS A 235 40.07 73.26 -5.09
C HIS A 235 40.34 74.25 -6.23
N LEU A 236 39.64 74.15 -7.35
CA LEU A 236 39.84 75.00 -8.53
C LEU A 236 39.55 76.49 -8.24
N SER A 237 38.51 76.80 -7.45
CA SER A 237 38.22 78.19 -7.06
C SER A 237 39.31 78.77 -6.16
N ARG A 238 39.78 78.02 -5.15
CA ARG A 238 40.89 78.43 -4.26
C ARG A 238 42.20 78.61 -5.04
N TRP A 239 42.59 77.62 -5.84
CA TRP A 239 43.88 77.63 -6.55
C TRP A 239 43.86 78.58 -7.76
N GLY A 240 42.73 78.71 -8.46
CA GLY A 240 42.55 79.64 -9.56
C GLY A 240 42.64 81.11 -9.12
N LEU A 241 42.05 81.47 -7.97
CA LEU A 241 42.19 82.82 -7.41
C LEU A 241 43.66 83.13 -7.07
N ILE A 242 44.37 82.18 -6.45
CA ILE A 242 45.81 82.31 -6.16
C ILE A 242 46.62 82.47 -7.46
N ALA A 243 46.33 81.67 -8.49
CA ALA A 243 47.01 81.75 -9.78
C ALA A 243 46.80 83.10 -10.49
N ILE A 244 45.58 83.65 -10.45
CA ILE A 244 45.27 84.98 -11.01
C ILE A 244 46.04 86.08 -10.24
N LEU A 245 46.04 86.02 -8.91
CA LEU A 245 46.74 86.98 -8.05
C LEU A 245 48.25 86.93 -8.31
N MET A 246 48.84 85.73 -8.37
CA MET A 246 50.26 85.53 -8.71
C MET A 246 50.59 85.98 -10.13
N SER A 247 49.68 85.82 -11.10
CA SER A 247 49.84 86.35 -12.47
C SER A 247 49.90 87.88 -12.48
N ILE A 248 49.00 88.56 -11.74
CA ILE A 248 48.99 90.02 -11.61
C ILE A 248 50.27 90.54 -10.92
N ILE A 249 50.73 89.87 -9.85
CA ILE A 249 52.01 90.20 -9.20
C ILE A 249 53.18 90.00 -10.17
N THR A 250 53.22 88.89 -10.89
CA THR A 250 54.31 88.57 -11.84
C THR A 250 54.35 89.55 -13.00
N ALA A 251 53.20 89.93 -13.56
CA ALA A 251 53.10 90.96 -14.59
C ALA A 251 53.53 92.34 -14.07
N SER A 252 53.13 92.70 -12.84
CA SER A 252 53.52 93.96 -12.20
C SER A 252 55.01 94.02 -11.89
N ALA A 253 55.61 92.94 -11.39
CA ALA A 253 57.03 92.81 -11.15
C ALA A 253 57.83 92.83 -12.47
N GLY A 254 57.36 92.12 -13.49
CA GLY A 254 57.93 92.15 -14.85
C GLY A 254 57.91 93.56 -15.45
N PHE A 255 56.79 94.27 -15.33
CA PHE A 255 56.66 95.67 -15.77
C PHE A 255 57.58 96.61 -14.96
N TYR A 256 57.70 96.42 -13.65
CA TYR A 256 58.61 97.20 -12.81
C TYR A 256 60.08 96.95 -13.17
N ILE A 257 60.49 95.70 -13.39
CA ILE A 257 61.84 95.33 -13.85
C ILE A 257 62.10 95.90 -15.24
N PHE A 258 61.14 95.82 -16.17
CA PHE A 258 61.22 96.40 -17.50
C PHE A 258 61.39 97.91 -17.45
N ARG A 259 60.54 98.63 -16.70
CA ARG A 259 60.61 100.09 -16.51
C ARG A 259 61.92 100.50 -15.82
N SER A 260 62.39 99.75 -14.83
CA SER A 260 63.67 99.99 -14.14
C SER A 260 64.87 99.78 -15.08
N ARG A 261 64.85 98.73 -15.91
CA ARG A 261 65.86 98.53 -16.96
C ARG A 261 65.82 99.64 -18.03
N HIS A 262 64.63 100.08 -18.43
CA HIS A 262 64.46 101.21 -19.36
C HIS A 262 64.98 102.53 -18.78
N GLN A 263 64.82 102.76 -17.46
CA GLN A 263 65.43 103.89 -16.75
C GLN A 263 66.96 103.81 -16.81
N LYS A 264 67.54 102.63 -16.54
CA LYS A 264 69.01 102.41 -16.58
C LYS A 264 69.60 102.58 -17.99
N GLN A 265 68.89 102.13 -19.03
CA GLN A 265 69.31 102.32 -20.43
C GLN A 265 69.28 103.78 -20.90
N LEU A 266 68.51 104.67 -20.23
CA LEU A 266 68.55 106.10 -20.50
C LEU A 266 69.77 106.79 -19.86
N SER A 267 70.20 106.34 -18.67
CA SER A 267 71.43 106.84 -18.03
C SER A 267 72.70 106.33 -18.71
N GLN A 268 72.74 105.08 -19.19
CA GLN A 268 73.94 104.45 -19.74
C GLN A 268 74.37 104.95 -21.14
N LYS A 269 73.68 105.94 -21.72
CA LYS A 269 74.04 106.53 -23.03
C LYS A 269 74.93 107.78 -22.94
N ASN A 270 75.22 108.29 -21.74
CA ASN A 270 75.81 109.62 -21.53
C ASN A 270 77.09 109.63 -20.67
N GLU A 271 78.10 108.79 -20.95
CA GLU A 271 79.50 109.08 -20.58
C GLU A 271 80.51 108.25 -21.40
N PHE A 272 81.77 108.72 -21.50
CA PHE A 272 82.79 108.21 -22.44
C PHE A 272 84.17 108.09 -21.76
N VAL A 273 85.06 107.23 -22.28
CA VAL A 273 86.28 106.74 -21.59
C VAL A 273 87.59 107.34 -22.14
N PRO A 274 88.62 107.58 -21.29
CA PRO A 274 90.02 107.76 -21.71
C PRO A 274 91.01 106.68 -21.14
N LEU A 275 92.19 106.52 -21.76
CA LEU A 275 93.19 105.44 -21.56
C LEU A 275 94.61 105.92 -21.18
N VAL A 276 95.38 105.06 -20.46
CA VAL A 276 96.88 105.00 -20.33
C VAL A 276 97.28 103.58 -19.83
N ILE A 277 98.39 102.86 -20.14
CA ILE A 277 99.70 103.08 -20.83
C ILE A 277 100.78 103.69 -19.89
N TYR A 278 101.99 103.12 -19.62
CA TYR A 278 102.77 101.94 -20.11
C TYR A 278 103.78 101.45 -18.97
N GLU A 279 104.85 100.62 -19.02
CA GLU A 279 105.68 99.87 -20.03
C GLU A 279 106.33 98.57 -19.35
N PRO A 280 107.54 97.96 -19.62
CA PRO A 280 107.83 96.53 -19.35
C PRO A 280 109.14 96.18 -18.56
N SER A 281 109.52 94.88 -18.51
CA SER A 281 110.89 94.33 -18.21
C SER A 281 111.12 92.95 -18.86
N GLU A 282 112.36 92.41 -18.88
CA GLU A 282 112.82 91.23 -19.66
C GLU A 282 112.07 89.88 -19.43
N PHE A 283 111.97 88.88 -20.34
CA PHE A 283 112.81 88.24 -21.40
C PHE A 283 113.52 86.91 -20.97
N ASP A 284 113.97 86.13 -21.96
CA ASP A 284 114.39 84.70 -21.97
C ASP A 284 113.19 83.71 -22.02
N GLU A 285 112.77 83.11 -23.15
CA GLU A 285 113.43 82.23 -24.16
C GLU A 285 113.48 80.73 -23.76
N ASP A 286 112.65 79.90 -24.41
CA ASP A 286 113.10 78.63 -25.03
C ASP A 286 112.04 78.02 -25.99
N ASP A 287 112.54 77.28 -26.97
CA ASP A 287 112.02 76.95 -28.30
C ASP A 287 110.71 76.12 -28.51
N TYR A 288 110.03 76.46 -29.62
CA TYR A 288 109.38 75.61 -30.66
C TYR A 288 108.22 74.62 -30.41
N HIS A 289 107.16 74.84 -31.21
CA HIS A 289 106.45 73.87 -32.08
C HIS A 289 106.35 72.39 -31.61
N ALA A 290 105.19 71.93 -31.12
CA ALA A 290 104.02 71.48 -31.92
C ALA A 290 104.16 70.09 -32.57
N ASP A 291 103.32 69.12 -32.17
CA ASP A 291 102.25 68.60 -33.04
C ASP A 291 101.33 67.52 -32.42
N LEU A 292 100.10 67.47 -32.94
CA LEU A 292 99.09 66.39 -33.02
C LEU A 292 98.72 65.50 -31.80
N ASP A 293 97.43 65.58 -31.46
CA ASP A 293 96.57 64.52 -30.86
C ASP A 293 96.57 63.24 -31.72
N PRO A 294 96.45 62.03 -31.10
CA PRO A 294 95.28 61.23 -31.48
C PRO A 294 94.65 60.31 -30.38
N ASN A 295 93.35 60.07 -30.58
CA ASN A 295 92.53 58.91 -30.16
C ASN A 295 91.97 58.86 -28.72
N ALA A 296 90.69 59.25 -28.61
CA ALA A 296 89.65 58.30 -28.21
C ALA A 296 88.37 58.50 -29.05
N LEU A 297 87.78 57.39 -29.49
CA LEU A 297 86.48 57.28 -30.19
C LEU A 297 85.34 57.15 -29.18
#